data_AF-A0A8D9BVB9-F1
#
_entry.id   AF-A0A8D9BVB9-F1
#
_cell.length_a   1.000
_cell.length_b   1.000
_cell.length_c   1.000
_cell.angle_alpha   90.00
_cell.angle_beta   90.00
_cell.angle_gamma   90.00
#
_symmetry.space_group_name_H-M   'P 1'
#
loop_
_entity.id
_entity.type
_entity.pdbx_description
1 polymer ?
#
loop_
_entity_poly.entity_id
_entity_poly.type
_entity_poly.pdbx_seq_one_letter_code
_entity_poly.pdbx_strand_id
1 'polypeptide(L)'
;LYFCSLRYSLQNLKQPHSIFSAPYNLQRNGTANKNRMEVLRGSEDAQDVGKVTKFNGKDKLSFWAGEECNTIQGTDSTIFPPLQKKEDDVVFFAGDLCRYEKRILTLCTT
;
A
#
# COMPACT_ATOMS: atom_id res chain seq x y z
N LEU A 1 4.49 25.31 -16.37
CA LEU A 1 5.36 24.37 -15.65
C LEU A 1 4.92 24.32 -14.19
N TYR A 2 3.92 23.49 -13.86
CA TYR A 2 3.56 23.24 -12.47
C TYR A 2 3.99 21.83 -12.13
N PHE A 3 5.00 21.72 -11.27
CA PHE A 3 5.28 20.49 -10.55
C PHE A 3 4.02 20.19 -9.72
N CYS A 4 3.29 19.13 -10.05
CA CYS A 4 2.35 18.53 -9.12
C CYS A 4 3.20 17.85 -8.04
N SER A 5 3.68 18.67 -7.11
CA SER A 5 4.25 18.21 -5.86
C SER A 5 3.13 17.49 -5.13
N LEU A 6 3.14 16.15 -5.21
CA LEU A 6 2.57 15.33 -4.15
C LEU A 6 3.44 15.55 -2.91
N ARG A 7 3.24 16.70 -2.26
CA ARG A 7 3.45 16.84 -0.83
C ARG A 7 2.48 15.84 -0.20
N TYR A 8 2.93 14.61 -0.02
CA TYR A 8 2.29 13.69 0.90
C TYR A 8 2.39 14.34 2.28
N SER A 9 1.37 15.12 2.62
CA SER A 9 1.17 15.68 3.94
C SER A 9 0.65 14.59 4.87
N LEU A 10 1.41 13.50 5.02
CA LEU A 10 1.27 12.61 6.18
C LEU A 10 1.93 13.21 7.44
N GLN A 11 2.61 14.37 7.30
CA GLN A 11 3.24 15.09 8.42
C GLN A 11 2.31 16.11 9.10
N ASN A 12 1.06 16.31 8.63
CA ASN A 12 0.12 17.26 9.25
C ASN A 12 -1.24 16.64 9.61
N LEU A 13 -1.29 15.37 10.02
CA LEU A 13 -2.34 14.99 10.94
C LEU A 13 -1.96 15.55 12.31
N LYS A 14 -2.28 16.83 12.54
CA LYS A 14 -2.38 17.41 13.88
C LYS A 14 -3.44 16.56 14.58
N GLN A 15 -3.01 15.55 15.32
CA GLN A 15 -3.91 14.73 16.13
C GLN A 15 -4.45 15.66 17.21
N PRO A 16 -5.74 16.02 17.21
CA PRO A 16 -6.28 16.82 18.28
C PRO A 16 -6.20 15.96 19.55
N HIS A 17 -5.25 16.30 20.41
CA HIS A 17 -5.26 15.85 21.80
C HIS A 17 -6.47 16.48 22.48
N SER A 18 -7.63 15.81 22.40
CA SER A 18 -8.65 15.77 23.46
C SER A 18 -9.95 15.14 22.93
N ILE A 19 -10.34 14.05 23.60
CA ILE A 19 -11.74 13.70 23.90
C ILE A 19 -12.65 13.57 22.66
N PHE A 20 -12.41 12.51 21.89
CA PHE A 20 -13.50 11.79 21.23
C PHE A 20 -13.28 10.29 21.48
N SER A 21 -14.18 9.72 22.28
CA SER A 21 -13.98 8.49 23.06
C SER A 21 -14.13 7.18 22.26
N ALA A 22 -12.98 6.55 21.94
CA ALA A 22 -12.64 5.12 21.72
C ALA A 22 -13.07 4.39 20.41
N PRO A 23 -12.31 3.40 19.86
CA PRO A 23 -10.91 2.98 20.07
C PRO A 23 -10.13 2.80 18.74
N TYR A 24 -10.16 3.74 17.79
CA TYR A 24 -9.29 3.63 16.61
C TYR A 24 -7.85 4.01 17.00
N ASN A 25 -6.99 3.00 17.15
CA ASN A 25 -5.51 3.10 17.26
C ASN A 25 -4.89 3.45 18.63
N LEU A 26 -5.63 3.39 19.73
CA LEU A 26 -5.13 3.69 21.10
C LEU A 26 -3.91 2.87 21.56
N GLN A 27 -3.60 1.74 20.91
CA GLN A 27 -2.51 0.84 21.29
C GLN A 27 -1.68 0.38 20.08
N ARG A 28 -1.48 1.24 19.06
CA ARG A 28 -0.62 0.89 17.90
C ARG A 28 0.82 1.40 18.03
N ASN A 29 1.06 2.46 18.80
CA ASN A 29 2.39 3.05 18.90
C ASN A 29 3.37 2.08 19.60
N GLY A 30 4.47 1.76 18.94
CA GLY A 30 5.48 0.82 19.46
C GLY A 30 5.01 -0.64 19.54
N THR A 31 3.84 -0.99 19.00
CA THR A 31 3.37 -2.39 18.96
C THR A 31 3.72 -3.04 17.63
N ALA A 32 4.16 -4.29 17.69
CA ALA A 32 4.36 -5.08 16.48
C ALA A 32 3.02 -5.26 15.75
N ASN A 33 3.01 -5.05 14.43
CA ASN A 33 1.85 -5.38 13.62
C ASN A 33 1.52 -6.87 13.81
N LYS A 34 0.25 -7.24 13.97
CA LYS A 34 -0.15 -8.65 14.04
C LYS A 34 -0.14 -9.29 12.64
N ASN A 35 -0.38 -8.48 11.62
CA ASN A 35 -0.38 -8.94 10.25
C ASN A 35 1.06 -9.15 9.76
N ARG A 36 1.25 -10.15 8.91
CA ARG A 36 2.52 -10.50 8.27
C ARG A 36 2.35 -10.45 6.77
N MET A 37 3.29 -9.81 6.10
CA MET A 37 3.39 -9.79 4.64
C MET A 37 4.63 -10.58 4.24
N GLU A 38 4.48 -11.45 3.25
CA GLU A 38 5.61 -12.04 2.54
C GLU A 38 5.85 -11.20 1.29
N VAL A 39 7.08 -10.71 1.14
CA VAL A 39 7.49 -9.86 0.03
C VAL A 39 8.69 -10.45 -0.70
N LEU A 40 8.74 -10.25 -2.01
CA LEU A 40 9.89 -10.63 -2.82
C LEU A 40 11.04 -9.64 -2.60
N ARG A 41 12.25 -10.19 -2.44
CA ARG A 41 13.47 -9.39 -2.26
C ARG A 41 14.00 -8.80 -3.57
N GLY A 42 13.52 -9.30 -4.71
CA GLY A 42 14.03 -8.95 -6.03
C GLY A 42 15.42 -9.53 -6.35
N SER A 43 15.79 -10.66 -5.72
CA SER A 43 17.08 -11.33 -5.97
C SER A 43 17.13 -12.06 -7.31
N GLU A 44 15.99 -12.55 -7.80
CA GLU A 44 15.85 -13.21 -9.10
C GLU A 44 15.53 -12.20 -10.19
N ASP A 45 14.60 -11.29 -9.92
CA ASP A 45 14.25 -10.16 -10.79
C ASP A 45 14.15 -8.88 -9.95
N ALA A 46 14.92 -7.86 -10.33
CA ALA A 46 14.88 -6.55 -9.68
C ALA A 46 13.50 -5.88 -9.81
N GLN A 47 12.70 -6.23 -10.82
CA GLN A 47 11.35 -5.70 -11.01
C GLN A 47 10.35 -6.22 -9.97
N ASP A 48 10.64 -7.33 -9.31
CA ASP A 48 9.76 -7.91 -8.29
C ASP A 48 10.08 -7.42 -6.87
N VAL A 49 11.05 -6.51 -6.70
CA VAL A 49 11.42 -6.00 -5.37
C VAL A 49 10.23 -5.38 -4.63
N GLY A 50 10.00 -5.82 -3.40
CA GLY A 50 8.93 -5.32 -2.53
C GLY A 50 7.52 -5.80 -2.91
N LYS A 51 7.37 -6.65 -3.94
CA LYS A 51 6.09 -7.22 -4.35
C LYS A 51 5.55 -8.16 -3.29
N VAL A 52 4.30 -7.94 -2.89
CA VAL A 52 3.63 -8.75 -1.87
C VAL A 52 3.07 -10.01 -2.50
N THR A 53 3.44 -11.18 -1.96
CA THR A 53 2.96 -12.48 -2.44
C THR A 53 1.94 -13.11 -1.53
N LYS A 54 2.08 -12.91 -0.21
CA LYS A 54 1.11 -13.42 0.77
C LYS A 54 0.85 -12.41 1.87
N PHE A 55 -0.39 -12.46 2.37
CA PHE A 55 -0.84 -11.72 3.53
C PHE A 55 -1.38 -12.71 4.57
N ASN A 56 -0.79 -12.71 5.77
CA ASN A 56 -1.11 -13.64 6.85
C ASN A 56 -1.07 -15.11 6.41
N GLY A 57 -0.08 -15.47 5.58
CA GLY A 57 0.12 -16.83 5.06
C GLY A 57 -0.84 -17.24 3.93
N LYS A 58 -1.71 -16.33 3.47
CA LYS A 58 -2.63 -16.56 2.36
C LYS A 58 -2.21 -15.78 1.12
N ASP A 59 -2.35 -16.40 -0.03
CA ASP A 59 -2.12 -15.84 -1.37
C ASP A 59 -3.36 -15.10 -1.93
N LYS A 60 -4.55 -15.43 -1.41
CA LYS A 60 -5.80 -14.72 -1.67
C LYS A 60 -6.48 -14.26 -0.38
N LEU A 61 -7.15 -13.13 -0.47
CA LEU A 61 -7.98 -12.58 0.61
C LEU A 61 -9.34 -13.28 0.64
N SER A 62 -10.08 -13.06 1.72
CA SER A 62 -11.44 -13.60 1.88
C SER A 62 -12.41 -12.55 2.43
N PHE A 63 -12.07 -11.27 2.28
CA PHE A 63 -12.80 -10.16 2.89
C PHE A 63 -13.86 -9.58 1.95
N TRP A 64 -13.62 -9.64 0.64
CA TRP A 64 -14.44 -8.97 -0.35
C TRP A 64 -15.33 -9.95 -1.11
N ALA A 65 -16.48 -9.48 -1.60
CA ALA A 65 -17.30 -10.24 -2.53
C ALA A 65 -16.64 -10.21 -3.92
N GLY A 66 -16.51 -11.38 -4.55
CA GLY A 66 -15.87 -11.55 -5.85
C GLY A 66 -14.40 -11.98 -5.74
N GLU A 67 -13.96 -12.85 -6.66
CA GLU A 67 -12.62 -13.42 -6.64
C GLU A 67 -11.54 -12.38 -6.96
N GLU A 68 -11.79 -11.50 -7.92
CA GLU A 68 -10.87 -10.43 -8.36
C GLU A 68 -10.47 -9.49 -7.22
N CYS A 69 -11.45 -9.05 -6.42
CA CYS A 69 -11.26 -8.15 -5.28
C CYS A 69 -10.40 -8.76 -4.16
N ASN A 70 -10.24 -10.08 -4.17
CA ASN A 70 -9.46 -10.82 -3.18
C ASN A 70 -8.05 -11.16 -3.64
N THR A 71 -7.65 -10.71 -4.84
CA THR A 71 -6.27 -10.86 -5.28
C THR A 71 -5.33 -9.95 -4.50
N ILE A 72 -4.06 -10.37 -4.37
CA ILE A 72 -2.99 -9.57 -3.78
C ILE A 72 -2.07 -9.17 -4.93
N GLN A 73 -1.89 -7.86 -5.14
CA GLN A 73 -1.10 -7.31 -6.23
C GLN A 73 -0.31 -6.08 -5.77
N GLY A 74 0.86 -5.88 -6.38
CA GLY A 74 1.70 -4.71 -6.12
C GLY A 74 2.64 -4.85 -4.91
N THR A 75 3.24 -3.73 -4.53
CA THR A 75 4.18 -3.64 -3.38
C THR A 75 3.50 -3.12 -2.12
N ASP A 76 4.19 -3.09 -0.98
CA ASP A 76 3.65 -2.56 0.29
C ASP A 76 3.64 -1.01 0.38
N SER A 77 3.81 -0.32 -0.76
CA SER A 77 3.94 1.14 -0.91
C SER A 77 5.20 1.78 -0.29
N THR A 78 6.08 1.01 0.34
CA THR A 78 7.35 1.53 0.89
C THR A 78 8.46 1.52 -0.16
N ILE A 79 8.43 0.53 -1.05
CA ILE A 79 9.40 0.32 -2.13
C ILE A 79 8.64 0.05 -3.42
N PHE A 80 9.14 0.58 -4.53
CA PHE A 80 8.64 0.32 -5.88
C PHE A 80 9.76 -0.23 -6.76
N PRO A 81 9.44 -0.98 -7.82
CA PRO A 81 10.41 -1.49 -8.77
C PRO A 81 11.30 -0.38 -9.34
N PRO A 82 12.59 -0.66 -9.62
CA PRO A 82 13.49 0.31 -10.20
C PRO A 82 13.14 0.61 -11.66
N LEU A 83 13.48 1.81 -12.11
CA LEU A 83 13.32 2.25 -13.51
C LEU A 83 11.87 2.32 -14.01
N GLN A 84 10.89 2.52 -13.11
CA GLN A 84 9.51 2.81 -13.51
C GLN A 84 9.42 4.06 -14.40
N LYS A 85 8.62 3.95 -15.45
CA LYS A 85 8.29 5.04 -16.38
C LYS A 85 7.06 5.79 -15.89
N LYS A 86 6.80 6.96 -16.46
CA LYS A 86 5.63 7.78 -16.07
C LYS A 86 4.31 7.15 -16.51
N GLU A 87 4.37 6.33 -17.54
CA GLU A 87 3.23 5.64 -18.14
C GLU A 87 2.88 4.35 -17.38
N ASP A 88 3.77 3.89 -16.50
CA ASP A 88 3.57 2.65 -15.75
C ASP A 88 2.57 2.90 -14.61
N ASP A 89 1.61 1.98 -14.48
CA ASP A 89 0.66 2.03 -13.39
C ASP A 89 1.32 1.65 -12.06
N VAL A 90 1.05 2.44 -11.02
CA VAL A 90 1.54 2.15 -9.67
C VAL A 90 0.52 1.30 -8.95
N VAL A 91 0.85 0.04 -8.68
CA VAL A 91 0.01 -0.90 -7.95
C VAL A 91 0.63 -1.20 -6.59
N PHE A 92 -0.16 -1.10 -5.53
CA PHE A 92 0.29 -1.39 -4.17
C PHE A 92 -0.79 -2.05 -3.33
N PHE A 93 -0.37 -2.88 -2.38
CA PHE A 93 -1.23 -3.53 -1.41
C PHE A 93 -1.26 -2.74 -0.09
N ALA A 94 -2.44 -2.26 0.28
CA ALA A 94 -2.66 -1.55 1.53
C ALA A 94 -3.13 -2.53 2.62
N GLY A 95 -2.21 -3.02 3.44
CA GLY A 95 -2.52 -4.00 4.49
C GLY A 95 -3.52 -3.52 5.55
N ASP A 96 -3.57 -2.21 5.83
CA ASP A 96 -4.58 -1.64 6.73
C ASP A 96 -5.98 -1.59 6.10
N LEU A 97 -6.07 -1.57 4.76
CA LEU A 97 -7.34 -1.59 4.01
C LEU A 97 -7.74 -3.00 3.56
N CYS A 98 -6.86 -3.99 3.72
CA CYS A 98 -7.04 -5.36 3.24
C CYS A 98 -7.40 -5.41 1.75
N ARG A 99 -6.77 -4.57 0.91
CA ARG A 99 -7.05 -4.48 -0.53
C ARG A 99 -5.83 -3.93 -1.28
N TYR A 100 -5.69 -4.27 -2.56
CA TYR A 100 -4.74 -3.61 -3.46
C TYR A 100 -5.39 -2.44 -4.20
N GLU A 101 -4.60 -1.39 -4.43
CA GLU A 101 -5.02 -0.21 -5.16
C GLU A 101 -4.12 -0.02 -6.38
N LYS A 102 -4.72 0.47 -7.45
CA LYS A 102 -4.04 0.77 -8.70
C LYS A 102 -4.21 2.24 -9.03
N ARG A 103 -3.10 2.97 -9.05
CA ARG A 103 -3.08 4.35 -9.52
C ARG A 103 -2.72 4.37 -11.00
N ILE A 104 -3.70 4.73 -11.83
CA ILE A 104 -3.50 4.92 -13.26
C ILE A 104 -2.91 6.31 -13.49
N LEU A 105 -1.67 6.36 -14.00
CA LEU A 105 -1.01 7.63 -14.36
C LEU A 105 -1.41 8.12 -15.75
N THR A 106 -1.94 7.22 -16.60
CA THR A 106 -2.26 7.45 -18.02
C THR A 106 -3.47 8.37 -18.25
N LEU A 107 -4.25 8.73 -17.23
CA LEU A 107 -5.46 9.56 -17.39
C LEU A 107 -5.21 11.07 -17.32
N CYS A 108 -3.96 11.52 -17.22
CA CYS A 108 -3.60 12.94 -17.36
C CYS A 108 -3.01 13.23 -18.74
N THR A 109 -3.69 12.82 -19.82
CA THR A 109 -3.48 13.45 -21.12
C THR A 109 -4.36 14.70 -21.19
N THR A 110 -3.74 15.83 -21.59
CA THR A 110 -4.29 17.20 -21.71
C THR A 110 -5.73 17.30 -22.19
#